data_AF-A0A961NKL2-F1
#
_entry.id   AF-A0A961NKL2-F1
#
_cell.length_a   1.000
_cell.length_b   1.000
_cell.length_c   1.000
_cell.angle_alpha   90.00
_cell.angle_beta   90.00
_cell.angle_gamma   90.00
#
_symmetry.space_group_name_H-M   'P 1'
#
loop_
_entity.id
_entity.type
_entity.pdbx_description
1 polymer ?
#
loop_
_entity_poly.entity_id
_entity_poly.type
_entity_poly.pdbx_seq_one_letter_code
_entity_poly.pdbx_strand_id
1 'polypeptide(L)'
;YEAPAMARLHRAYERLLSAIHTENTVDLYLNLGRTLVRRLYEGRWYDPDAMLLKDALIRWVASAINGEVVLELRRGDDYSILNTVAPRGSYAPEKLSMEKVQSAFSPGDRIGMLTMQDIGIGDTRNILMEYMRASAHFDFKNWLDMLEGPDGPDVIS
;
A
#
# COMPACT_ATOMS: atom_id res chain seq x y z
N TYR A 1 5.78 -8.95 -23.50
CA TYR A 1 6.93 -8.04 -23.33
C TYR A 1 8.01 -8.82 -22.61
N GLU A 2 9.25 -8.83 -23.10
CA GLU A 2 10.34 -9.61 -22.52
C GLU A 2 11.38 -8.70 -21.89
N ALA A 3 11.58 -8.82 -20.58
CA ALA A 3 12.58 -8.05 -19.85
C ALA A 3 13.22 -8.87 -18.71
N PRO A 4 13.94 -9.96 -19.03
CA PRO A 4 14.40 -10.94 -18.04
C PRO A 4 15.42 -10.35 -17.05
N ALA A 5 16.33 -9.50 -17.52
CA ALA A 5 17.31 -8.83 -16.65
C ALA A 5 16.63 -7.84 -15.70
N MET A 6 15.72 -7.01 -16.22
CA MET A 6 14.99 -6.02 -15.42
C MET A 6 14.11 -6.70 -14.37
N ALA A 7 13.44 -7.81 -14.73
CA ALA A 7 12.63 -8.57 -13.77
C ALA A 7 13.45 -9.09 -12.59
N ARG A 8 14.68 -9.58 -12.84
CA ARG A 8 15.59 -10.02 -11.79
C ARG A 8 16.01 -8.87 -10.87
N LEU A 9 16.43 -7.75 -11.45
CA LEU A 9 16.83 -6.56 -10.69
C LEU A 9 15.67 -6.01 -9.87
N HIS A 10 14.47 -5.96 -10.45
CA HIS A 10 13.25 -5.52 -9.77
C HIS A 10 12.93 -6.41 -8.56
N ARG A 11 12.98 -7.75 -8.69
CA ARG A 11 12.75 -8.66 -7.56
C ARG A 11 13.75 -8.45 -6.43
N ALA A 12 15.03 -8.28 -6.75
CA ALA A 12 16.07 -7.99 -5.76
C ALA A 12 15.85 -6.62 -5.09
N TYR A 13 15.54 -5.59 -5.89
CA TYR A 13 15.29 -4.24 -5.43
C TYR A 13 14.09 -4.15 -4.47
N GLU A 14 12.94 -4.73 -4.85
CA GLU A 14 11.74 -4.76 -4.01
C GLU A 14 11.97 -5.50 -2.68
N ARG A 15 12.77 -6.58 -2.72
CA ARG A 15 13.15 -7.29 -1.50
C ARG A 15 14.02 -6.43 -0.57
N LEU A 16 14.97 -5.67 -1.10
CA LEU A 16 15.78 -4.74 -0.29
C LEU A 16 14.97 -3.54 0.19
N LEU A 17 14.07 -3.02 -0.65
CA LEU A 17 13.18 -1.90 -0.31
C LEU A 17 12.36 -2.22 0.94
N SER A 18 11.67 -3.37 0.94
CA SER A 18 10.86 -3.84 2.07
C SER A 18 11.69 -4.17 3.32
N ALA A 19 12.98 -4.49 3.17
CA ALA A 19 13.86 -4.77 4.31
C ALA A 19 14.40 -3.50 4.98
N ILE A 20 14.55 -2.40 4.22
CA ILE A 20 15.21 -1.17 4.67
C ILE A 20 14.18 -0.12 5.10
N HIS A 21 13.20 0.16 4.24
CA HIS A 21 12.27 1.27 4.42
C HIS A 21 11.05 0.90 5.26
N THR A 22 10.39 1.92 5.80
CA THR A 22 9.13 1.77 6.55
C THR A 22 7.95 1.60 5.59
N GLU A 23 6.83 1.12 6.13
CA GLU A 23 5.58 0.92 5.37
C GLU A 23 5.13 2.20 4.65
N ASN A 24 5.07 3.33 5.36
CA ASN A 24 4.68 4.62 4.78
C ASN A 24 5.57 5.04 3.59
N THR A 25 6.87 4.77 3.66
CA THR A 25 7.79 5.10 2.56
C THR A 25 7.58 4.17 1.37
N VAL A 26 7.30 2.89 1.61
CA VAL A 26 6.96 1.92 0.55
C VAL A 26 5.66 2.32 -0.15
N ASP A 27 4.64 2.75 0.59
CA ASP A 27 3.37 3.22 0.02
C ASP A 27 3.58 4.44 -0.89
N LEU A 28 4.38 5.41 -0.44
CA LEU A 28 4.74 6.57 -1.25
C LEU A 28 5.50 6.15 -2.51
N TYR A 29 6.47 5.25 -2.41
CA TYR A 29 7.20 4.72 -3.55
C TYR A 29 6.24 4.09 -4.59
N LEU A 30 5.30 3.26 -4.15
CA LEU A 30 4.34 2.60 -5.04
C LEU A 30 3.39 3.62 -5.72
N ASN A 31 2.90 4.61 -4.98
CA ASN A 31 1.99 5.62 -5.53
C ASN A 31 2.69 6.59 -6.49
N LEU A 32 3.85 7.12 -6.10
CA LEU A 32 4.64 8.02 -6.94
C LEU A 32 5.17 7.27 -8.18
N GLY A 33 5.56 6.01 -8.03
CA GLY A 33 6.00 5.14 -9.13
C GLY A 33 4.92 4.96 -10.19
N ARG A 34 3.67 4.68 -9.80
CA ARG A 34 2.54 4.56 -10.75
C ARG A 34 2.28 5.85 -11.52
N THR A 35 2.30 7.00 -10.84
CA THR A 35 2.13 8.31 -11.48
C THR A 35 3.28 8.61 -12.45
N LEU A 36 4.52 8.31 -12.06
CA LEU A 36 5.69 8.49 -12.92
C LEU A 36 5.63 7.61 -14.16
N VAL A 37 5.19 6.35 -14.02
CA VAL A 37 5.01 5.42 -15.14
C VAL A 37 3.97 5.95 -16.13
N ARG A 38 2.86 6.51 -15.64
CA ARG A 38 1.88 7.16 -16.53
C ARG A 38 2.52 8.31 -17.33
N ARG A 39 3.31 9.17 -16.69
CA ARG A 39 4.04 10.25 -17.38
C ARG A 39 5.03 9.74 -18.42
N LEU A 40 5.72 8.63 -18.12
CA LEU A 40 6.59 7.97 -19.08
C LEU A 40 5.83 7.50 -20.32
N TYR A 41 4.68 6.86 -20.16
CA TYR A 41 3.85 6.41 -21.28
C TYR A 41 3.20 7.55 -22.07
N GLU A 42 2.94 8.69 -21.42
CA GLU A 42 2.48 9.92 -22.09
C GLU A 42 3.62 10.63 -22.87
N GLY A 43 4.86 10.12 -22.84
CA GLY A 43 6.03 10.73 -23.48
C GLY A 43 6.63 11.92 -22.71
N ARG A 44 6.13 12.17 -21.49
CA ARG A 44 6.46 13.32 -20.64
C ARG A 44 7.57 13.02 -19.64
N TRP A 45 8.62 12.33 -20.09
CA TRP A 45 9.67 11.88 -19.17
C TRP A 45 10.53 13.02 -18.60
N TYR A 46 10.65 14.13 -19.33
CA TYR A 46 11.48 15.28 -18.94
C TYR A 46 10.66 16.50 -18.50
N ASP A 47 9.34 16.35 -18.37
CA ASP A 47 8.49 17.42 -17.83
C ASP A 47 8.87 17.68 -16.35
N PRO A 48 8.71 18.93 -15.84
CA PRO A 48 9.12 19.27 -14.48
C PRO A 48 8.47 18.42 -13.39
N ASP A 49 7.24 17.96 -13.59
CA ASP A 49 6.53 17.07 -12.67
C ASP A 49 7.17 15.67 -12.62
N ALA A 50 7.50 15.09 -13.78
CA ALA A 50 8.23 13.82 -13.86
C ALA A 50 9.64 13.92 -13.29
N MET A 51 10.32 15.07 -13.45
CA MET A 51 11.62 15.33 -12.83
C MET A 51 11.51 15.38 -11.30
N LEU A 52 10.51 16.06 -10.75
CA LEU A 52 10.28 16.13 -9.31
C LEU A 52 10.00 14.75 -8.69
N LEU A 53 9.17 13.94 -9.34
CA LEU A 53 8.90 12.56 -8.90
C LEU A 53 10.18 11.71 -8.92
N LYS A 54 11.01 11.85 -9.97
CA LYS A 54 12.28 11.12 -10.07
C LYS A 54 13.29 11.53 -9.01
N ASP A 55 13.46 12.83 -8.77
CA ASP A 55 14.39 13.29 -7.74
C ASP A 55 13.98 12.76 -6.36
N ALA A 56 12.68 12.79 -6.03
CA ALA A 56 12.18 12.24 -4.77
C ALA A 56 12.52 10.74 -4.62
N LEU A 57 12.25 9.93 -5.65
CA LEU A 57 12.52 8.49 -5.63
C LEU A 57 14.02 8.17 -5.61
N ILE A 58 14.82 8.83 -6.44
CA ILE A 58 16.27 8.55 -6.53
C ILE A 58 16.98 9.02 -5.26
N ARG A 59 16.67 10.21 -4.77
CA ARG A 59 17.39 10.82 -3.66
C ARG A 59 17.04 10.20 -2.32
N TRP A 60 15.77 9.89 -2.07
CA TRP A 60 15.33 9.43 -0.74
C TRP A 60 15.12 7.92 -0.65
N VAL A 61 14.69 7.28 -1.73
CA VAL A 61 14.42 5.84 -1.73
C VAL A 61 15.66 5.07 -2.18
N ALA A 62 16.16 5.35 -3.39
CA ALA A 62 17.23 4.56 -3.98
C ALA A 62 18.59 4.73 -3.27
N SER A 63 18.90 5.91 -2.74
CA SER A 63 20.17 6.19 -2.07
C SER A 63 20.41 5.36 -0.80
N ALA A 64 19.34 4.91 -0.14
CA ALA A 64 19.42 4.09 1.06
C ALA A 64 19.59 2.60 0.76
N ILE A 65 19.31 2.17 -0.47
CA ILE A 65 19.28 0.77 -0.86
C ILE A 65 20.70 0.26 -1.06
N ASN A 66 21.15 -0.55 -0.10
CA ASN A 66 22.44 -1.21 -0.13
C ASN A 66 22.29 -2.59 0.51
N GLY A 67 22.74 -3.63 -0.20
CA GLY A 67 22.63 -5.01 0.26
C GLY A 67 22.67 -6.02 -0.88
N GLU A 68 22.54 -7.29 -0.51
CA GLU A 68 22.59 -8.42 -1.42
C GLU A 68 21.38 -9.33 -1.20
N VAL A 69 20.83 -9.84 -2.31
CA VAL A 69 19.72 -10.79 -2.30
C VAL A 69 20.10 -12.00 -3.14
N VAL A 70 20.01 -13.18 -2.53
CA VAL A 70 20.27 -14.44 -3.23
C VAL A 70 18.93 -15.01 -3.71
N LEU A 71 18.80 -15.16 -5.02
CA LEU A 71 17.60 -15.66 -5.68
C LEU A 71 17.92 -17.00 -6.36
N GLU A 72 17.09 -18.00 -6.09
CA GLU A 72 17.03 -19.23 -6.89
C GLU A 72 16.00 -19.02 -8.00
N LEU A 73 16.43 -19.15 -9.26
CA LEU A 73 15.56 -18.98 -10.42
C LEU A 73 15.29 -20.35 -11.05
N ARG A 74 14.01 -20.62 -11.28
CA ARG A 74 13.55 -21.81 -11.99
C ARG A 74 12.98 -21.39 -13.34
N ARG A 75 11.81 -21.90 -13.72
CA ARG A 75 11.21 -21.62 -15.04
C ARG A 75 10.25 -20.43 -14.97
N GLY A 76 10.48 -19.44 -15.83
CA GLY A 76 9.62 -18.26 -15.96
C GLY A 76 9.62 -17.40 -14.70
N ASP A 77 8.44 -17.22 -14.11
CA ASP A 77 8.25 -16.43 -12.89
C ASP A 77 8.34 -17.25 -11.60
N ASP A 78 8.76 -18.50 -11.69
CA ASP A 78 9.04 -19.32 -10.52
C ASP A 78 10.44 -19.01 -9.95
N TYR A 79 10.47 -18.47 -8.73
CA TYR A 79 11.70 -18.14 -8.00
C TYR A 79 11.51 -18.28 -6.50
N SER A 80 12.63 -18.44 -5.79
CA SER A 80 12.67 -18.44 -4.33
C SER A 80 13.75 -17.47 -3.83
N ILE A 81 13.44 -16.71 -2.78
CA ILE A 81 14.40 -15.85 -2.10
C ILE A 81 15.10 -16.71 -1.05
N LEU A 82 16.40 -16.95 -1.22
CA LEU A 82 17.18 -17.80 -0.31
C LEU A 82 17.78 -17.01 0.84
N ASN A 83 18.31 -15.82 0.56
CA ASN A 83 18.96 -14.98 1.57
C ASN A 83 18.78 -13.50 1.24
N THR A 84 18.79 -12.66 2.27
CA THR A 84 18.74 -11.20 2.17
C THR A 84 19.67 -10.61 3.21
N VAL A 85 20.72 -9.93 2.76
CA VAL A 85 21.68 -9.23 3.62
C VAL A 85 21.58 -7.74 3.33
N ALA A 86 21.05 -6.98 4.29
CA ALA A 86 20.90 -5.53 4.20
C ALA A 86 21.57 -4.87 5.41
N PRO A 87 22.76 -4.25 5.26
CA PRO A 87 23.49 -3.65 6.38
C PRO A 87 22.72 -2.55 7.13
N ARG A 88 21.81 -1.86 6.44
CA ARG A 88 20.93 -0.81 7.00
C ARG A 88 19.48 -1.30 7.11
N GLY A 89 19.26 -2.61 7.14
CA GLY A 89 17.93 -3.19 7.29
C GLY A 89 17.29 -2.78 8.62
N SER A 90 16.00 -2.46 8.57
CA SER A 90 15.20 -2.20 9.78
C SER A 90 14.82 -3.50 10.49
N TYR A 91 14.91 -4.63 9.79
CA TYR A 91 14.65 -5.96 10.34
C TYR A 91 15.75 -6.38 11.33
N ALA A 92 15.34 -6.60 12.58
CA ALA A 92 16.22 -6.93 13.69
C ALA A 92 15.45 -7.80 14.71
N PRO A 93 15.37 -9.13 14.51
CA PRO A 93 14.54 -10.02 15.32
C PRO A 93 14.92 -10.00 16.80
N GLU A 94 16.20 -9.77 17.12
CA GLU A 94 16.71 -9.65 18.47
C GLU A 94 16.09 -8.48 19.26
N LYS A 95 15.61 -7.42 18.58
CA LYS A 95 14.92 -6.29 19.22
C LYS A 95 13.48 -6.62 19.64
N LEU A 96 12.89 -7.67 19.07
CA LEU A 96 11.53 -8.11 19.33
C LEU A 96 11.45 -9.37 20.20
N SER A 97 12.61 -9.91 20.62
CA SER A 97 12.65 -11.13 21.44
C SER A 97 12.04 -10.90 22.82
N MET A 98 11.16 -11.84 23.21
CA MET A 98 10.51 -11.88 24.52
C MET A 98 11.17 -12.89 25.49
N GLU A 99 12.28 -13.51 25.10
CA GLU A 99 12.98 -14.50 25.92
C GLU A 99 13.80 -13.86 27.06
N LYS A 100 14.14 -12.57 26.95
CA LYS A 100 14.92 -11.83 27.95
C LYS A 100 13.99 -11.11 28.93
N VAL A 101 14.41 -11.05 30.20
CA VAL A 101 13.66 -10.39 31.31
C VAL A 101 13.47 -8.89 31.10
N GLN A 102 14.37 -8.24 30.35
CA GLN A 102 14.26 -6.82 30.00
C GLN A 102 13.91 -6.69 28.51
N SER A 103 12.64 -6.84 28.17
CA SER A 103 12.09 -6.61 26.83
C SER A 103 11.80 -5.13 26.58
N ALA A 104 11.77 -4.72 25.31
CA ALA A 104 11.46 -3.34 24.93
C ALA A 104 9.99 -2.94 25.16
N PHE A 105 9.11 -3.92 25.37
CA PHE A 105 7.68 -3.76 25.59
C PHE A 105 7.15 -4.90 26.45
N SER A 106 6.11 -4.60 27.22
CA SER A 106 5.38 -5.55 28.07
C SER A 106 4.01 -5.88 27.48
N PRO A 107 3.37 -6.99 27.91
CA PRO A 107 1.98 -7.28 27.52
C PRO A 107 1.00 -6.14 27.87
N GLY A 108 1.26 -5.41 28.95
CA GLY A 108 0.43 -4.26 29.37
C GLY A 108 0.45 -3.12 28.36
N ASP A 109 1.59 -2.85 27.73
CA ASP A 109 1.72 -1.78 26.73
C ASP A 109 0.86 -2.06 25.49
N ARG A 110 0.77 -3.33 25.08
CA ARG A 110 -0.09 -3.74 23.96
C ARG A 110 -1.57 -3.59 24.30
N ILE A 111 -1.97 -3.90 25.53
CA ILE A 111 -3.34 -3.69 26.00
C ILE A 111 -3.67 -2.20 25.98
N GLY A 112 -2.79 -1.36 26.52
CA GLY A 112 -2.97 0.10 26.49
C GLY A 112 -3.11 0.66 25.08
N MET A 113 -2.28 0.18 24.13
CA MET A 113 -2.38 0.54 22.72
C MET A 113 -3.74 0.16 22.12
N LEU A 114 -4.28 -1.02 22.44
CA LEU A 114 -5.59 -1.47 21.97
C LEU A 114 -6.74 -0.66 22.59
N THR A 115 -6.68 -0.36 23.89
CA THR A 115 -7.71 0.44 24.57
C THR A 115 -7.83 1.85 23.98
N MET A 116 -6.72 2.45 23.52
CA MET A 116 -6.78 3.75 22.85
C MET A 116 -7.53 3.69 21.50
N GLN A 117 -7.59 2.53 20.85
CA GLN A 117 -8.34 2.36 19.59
C GLN A 117 -9.86 2.27 19.81
N ASP A 118 -10.33 1.97 21.02
CA ASP A 118 -11.76 1.77 21.31
C ASP A 118 -12.60 3.03 21.02
N ILE A 119 -12.03 4.22 21.21
CA ILE A 119 -12.72 5.50 20.95
C ILE A 119 -13.11 5.60 19.47
N GLY A 120 -12.14 5.42 18.57
CA GLY A 120 -12.38 5.48 17.12
C GLY A 120 -13.30 4.36 16.62
N ILE A 121 -13.23 3.17 17.22
CA ILE A 121 -14.13 2.05 16.90
C ILE A 121 -15.58 2.38 17.29
N GLY A 122 -15.78 2.98 18.46
CA GLY A 122 -17.10 3.44 18.91
C GLY A 122 -17.73 4.45 17.95
N ASP A 123 -16.95 5.46 17.54
CA ASP A 123 -17.42 6.49 16.60
C ASP A 123 -17.75 5.90 15.22
N THR A 124 -16.88 5.02 14.70
CA THR A 124 -17.13 4.35 13.42
C THR A 124 -18.37 3.47 13.48
N ARG A 125 -18.62 2.77 14.60
CA ARG A 125 -19.83 1.98 14.81
C ARG A 125 -21.08 2.86 14.75
N ASN A 126 -21.06 4.04 15.35
CA ASN A 126 -22.19 4.96 15.32
C ASN A 126 -22.50 5.43 13.89
N ILE A 127 -21.47 5.75 13.10
CA ILE A 127 -21.62 6.12 11.69
C ILE A 127 -22.23 4.96 10.88
N LEU A 128 -21.75 3.73 11.09
CA LEU A 128 -22.29 2.56 10.39
C LEU A 128 -23.77 2.31 10.73
N MET A 129 -24.17 2.54 11.99
CA MET A 129 -25.58 2.45 12.37
C MET A 129 -26.44 3.52 11.70
N GLU A 130 -25.89 4.72 11.49
CA GLU A 130 -26.58 5.77 10.74
C GLU A 130 -26.72 5.43 9.25
N TYR A 131 -25.67 4.91 8.62
CA TYR A 131 -25.76 4.41 7.25
C TYR A 131 -26.79 3.28 7.11
N MET A 132 -26.89 2.38 8.09
CA MET A 132 -27.89 1.32 8.10
C MET A 132 -29.32 1.89 8.17
N ARG A 133 -29.55 2.92 8.99
CA ARG A 133 -30.86 3.59 9.10
C ARG A 133 -31.22 4.33 7.82
N ALA A 134 -30.27 5.11 7.27
CA ALA A 134 -30.45 5.82 6.01
C ALA A 134 -30.76 4.85 4.85
N SER A 135 -30.06 3.71 4.78
CA SER A 135 -30.31 2.67 3.79
C SER A 135 -31.65 1.95 4.00
N ALA A 136 -32.11 1.77 5.24
CA ALA A 136 -33.41 1.18 5.54
C ALA A 136 -34.59 2.12 5.24
N HIS A 137 -34.32 3.43 5.16
CA HIS A 137 -35.29 4.45 4.74
C HIS A 137 -35.10 4.87 3.28
N PHE A 138 -34.19 4.22 2.55
CA PHE A 138 -34.04 4.43 1.11
C PHE A 138 -35.19 3.74 0.39
N ASP A 139 -36.27 4.48 0.17
CA ASP A 139 -37.38 4.05 -0.67
C ASP A 139 -36.93 4.05 -2.14
N PHE A 140 -36.49 2.88 -2.60
CA PHE A 140 -36.02 2.65 -3.97
C PHE A 140 -37.10 3.03 -5.00
N LYS A 141 -38.38 2.92 -4.64
CA LYS A 141 -39.50 3.27 -5.52
C LYS A 141 -39.62 4.78 -5.68
N ASN A 142 -39.60 5.53 -4.58
CA ASN A 142 -39.65 7.00 -4.62
C ASN A 142 -38.41 7.59 -5.32
N TRP A 143 -37.24 6.95 -5.18
CA TRP A 143 -36.04 7.34 -5.91
C TRP A 143 -36.11 7.04 -7.43
N LEU A 144 -36.71 5.90 -7.83
CA LEU A 144 -36.99 5.62 -9.24
C LEU A 144 -38.02 6.59 -9.82
N ASP A 145 -39.10 6.87 -9.09
CA ASP A 145 -40.15 7.82 -9.49
C ASP A 145 -39.58 9.24 -9.69
N MET A 146 -38.56 9.63 -8.90
CA MET A 146 -37.83 10.89 -9.08
C MET A 146 -36.90 10.92 -10.30
N LEU A 147 -36.43 9.76 -10.78
CA LEU A 147 -35.61 9.65 -11.99
C LEU A 147 -36.45 9.56 -13.27
N GLU A 148 -37.65 9.00 -13.20
CA GLU A 148 -38.54 8.86 -14.36
C GLU A 148 -39.29 10.16 -14.70
N GLY A 149 -39.43 11.09 -13.76
CA GLY A 149 -40.13 12.36 -14.00
C GLY A 149 -41.61 12.18 -14.40
N PRO A 150 -42.41 13.25 -14.47
CA PRO A 150 -43.85 13.13 -14.75
C PRO A 150 -44.17 12.67 -16.18
N ASP A 151 -43.18 12.67 -17.08
CA ASP A 151 -43.31 12.38 -18.52
C ASP A 151 -42.40 11.22 -18.94
N GLY A 152 -42.48 10.08 -18.24
CA GLY A 152 -41.98 8.81 -18.77
C GLY A 152 -42.71 8.49 -20.09
N PRO A 153 -42.04 8.01 -21.14
CA PRO A 153 -42.68 7.82 -22.44
C PRO A 153 -43.81 6.79 -22.30
N ASP A 154 -45.02 7.18 -22.70
CA ASP A 154 -46.13 6.26 -22.97
C ASP A 154 -45.65 5.22 -24.00
N VAL A 155 -45.18 4.08 -23.50
CA VAL A 155 -44.93 2.91 -24.34
C VAL A 155 -46.31 2.35 -24.70
N ILE A 156 -46.74 2.77 -25.89
CA ILE A 156 -47.79 2.24 -26.75
C ILE A 156 -48.25 0.83 -26.38
N SER A 157 -49.58 0.72 -26.23
CA SER A 157 -50.47 -0.46 -26.23
C SER A 157 -49.90 -1.81 -26.66
#